data_AF-A0A951MQF6-F1
#
_entry.id   AF-A0A951MQF6-F1
#
_cell.length_a   1.000
_cell.length_b   1.000
_cell.length_c   1.000
_cell.angle_alpha   90.00
_cell.angle_beta   90.00
_cell.angle_gamma   90.00
#
_symmetry.space_group_name_H-M   'P 1'
#
loop_
_entity.id
_entity.type
_entity.pdbx_description
1 polymer ?
#
loop_
_entity_poly.entity_id
_entity_poly.type
_entity_poly.pdbx_seq_one_letter_code
_entity_poly.pdbx_strand_id
1 'polypeptide(L)'
;MAEASDSPGGPWRTHDVPSGEELEIRVGPLGIRVREHAGEVHLSHRLEGEPAPADRGEWARFAPASWNRSLTLRPAFPDRTVIVAPDDPFRLLEGAEARVYVRLPLVAVVEVEGRAAPATLARIPTYRYSDTWWGVHTEGELCYWLPTHARREMRPELFEDHLAVCPLQLMNRSESDLDVEKIAFRATFLSLYRKGRRLWSDETRVRYRGEAEGSSLDMAGGPPGEEPDAELVLPPRERMARGFRSRTFARIRSLHPWT
;
A
#
# COMPACT_ATOMS: atom_id res chain seq x y z
N MET A 1 -4.92 29.43 1.31
CA MET A 1 -5.65 28.20 0.96
C MET A 1 -5.47 28.02 -0.54
N ALA A 2 -4.33 27.45 -0.95
CA ALA A 2 -4.02 27.25 -2.37
C ALA A 2 -4.78 26.02 -2.84
N GLU A 3 -5.57 26.19 -3.90
CA GLU A 3 -6.26 25.10 -4.59
C GLU A 3 -5.27 23.99 -4.93
N ALA A 4 -5.67 22.74 -4.67
CA ALA A 4 -4.92 21.58 -5.10
C ALA A 4 -4.80 21.62 -6.63
N SER A 5 -3.66 22.11 -7.11
CA SER A 5 -3.28 22.03 -8.52
C SER A 5 -3.58 20.64 -9.05
N ASP A 6 -4.50 20.55 -10.01
CA ASP A 6 -4.91 19.30 -10.67
C ASP A 6 -3.85 18.88 -11.68
N SER A 7 -2.62 18.71 -11.19
CA SER A 7 -1.50 18.30 -12.00
C SER A 7 -1.65 16.83 -12.37
N PRO A 8 -1.40 16.45 -13.64
CA PRO A 8 -1.33 15.05 -14.03
C PRO A 8 -0.28 14.32 -13.15
N GLY A 9 -0.71 13.25 -12.48
CA GLY A 9 0.11 12.49 -11.52
C GLY A 9 -0.10 12.82 -10.04
N GLY A 10 -0.91 13.84 -9.71
CA GLY A 10 -1.24 14.19 -8.32
C GLY A 10 0.02 14.56 -7.51
N PRO A 11 0.12 14.19 -6.21
CA PRO A 11 1.28 14.53 -5.39
C PRO A 11 2.54 13.73 -5.74
N TRP A 12 2.43 12.67 -6.56
CA TRP A 12 3.49 11.73 -6.91
C TRP A 12 4.37 12.22 -8.06
N ARG A 13 5.12 13.28 -7.78
CA ARG A 13 5.97 13.98 -8.74
C ARG A 13 7.16 14.63 -8.05
N THR A 14 7.98 15.28 -8.86
CA THR A 14 9.00 16.22 -8.40
C THR A 14 8.36 17.57 -8.05
N HIS A 15 8.76 18.13 -6.91
CA HIS A 15 8.31 19.41 -6.38
C HIS A 15 9.50 20.31 -6.14
N ASP A 16 9.36 21.58 -6.50
CA ASP A 16 10.36 22.61 -6.20
C ASP A 16 10.15 23.14 -4.78
N VAL A 17 11.22 23.14 -3.99
CA VAL A 17 11.24 23.66 -2.63
C VAL A 17 11.67 25.13 -2.68
N PRO A 18 10.78 26.08 -2.35
CA PRO A 18 11.10 27.50 -2.43
C PRO A 18 12.17 27.90 -1.42
N SER A 19 13.01 28.88 -1.80
CA SER A 19 14.09 29.39 -0.97
C SER A 19 13.55 30.17 0.23
N GLY A 20 13.93 29.80 1.45
CA GLY A 20 13.51 30.52 2.66
C GLY A 20 12.03 30.36 3.03
N GLU A 21 11.30 29.52 2.30
CA GLU A 21 9.88 29.22 2.52
C GLU A 21 9.69 27.71 2.78
N GLU A 22 8.50 27.36 3.23
CA GLU A 22 8.10 25.97 3.49
C GLU A 22 7.20 25.47 2.36
N LEU A 23 7.56 24.32 1.78
CA LEU A 23 6.71 23.56 0.88
C LEU A 23 5.82 22.61 1.70
N GLU A 24 4.51 22.66 1.48
CA GLU A 24 3.55 21.71 2.04
C GLU A 24 2.97 20.82 0.92
N ILE A 25 3.05 19.50 1.11
CA ILE A 25 2.51 18.50 0.19
C ILE A 25 1.51 17.64 0.96
N ARG A 26 0.32 17.43 0.38
CA ARG A 26 -0.70 16.52 0.93
C ARG A 26 -0.85 15.28 0.06
N VAL A 27 -0.91 14.12 0.71
CA VAL A 27 -1.15 12.81 0.10
C VAL A 27 -2.25 12.12 0.90
N GLY A 28 -3.51 12.35 0.52
CA GLY A 28 -4.65 11.92 1.34
C GLY A 28 -4.53 12.48 2.77
N PRO A 29 -4.51 11.62 3.82
CA PRO A 29 -4.41 12.08 5.21
C PRO A 29 -2.97 12.46 5.62
N LEU A 30 -1.96 12.21 4.79
CA LEU A 30 -0.56 12.55 5.09
C LEU A 30 -0.24 13.98 4.65
N GLY A 31 0.14 14.83 5.61
CA GLY A 31 0.80 16.11 5.35
C GLY A 31 2.32 15.98 5.48
N ILE A 32 3.05 16.46 4.48
CA ILE A 32 4.51 16.54 4.46
C ILE A 32 4.90 18.01 4.33
N ARG A 33 5.84 18.45 5.16
CA ARG A 33 6.38 19.81 5.16
C ARG A 33 7.88 19.75 4.95
N VAL A 34 8.38 20.57 4.04
CA VAL A 34 9.79 20.60 3.65
C VAL A 34 10.27 22.03 3.62
N ARG A 35 11.45 22.29 4.17
CA ARG A 35 12.13 23.57 4.00
C ARG A 35 13.63 23.36 3.86
N GLU A 36 14.29 24.32 3.24
CA GLU A 36 15.75 24.38 3.22
C GLU A 36 16.24 25.39 4.25
N HIS A 37 17.33 25.04 4.94
CA HIS A 37 18.04 25.97 5.81
C HIS A 37 19.53 25.65 5.84
N ALA A 38 20.36 26.61 5.43
CA ALA A 38 21.82 26.50 5.46
C ALA A 38 22.35 25.26 4.70
N GLY A 39 21.72 24.91 3.57
CA GLY A 39 22.08 23.73 2.78
C GLY A 39 21.56 22.39 3.33
N GLU A 40 20.82 22.40 4.44
CA GLU A 40 20.11 21.23 4.95
C GLU A 40 18.66 21.19 4.46
N VAL A 41 18.17 19.99 4.22
CA VAL A 41 16.74 19.72 4.00
C VAL A 41 16.11 19.33 5.32
N HIS A 42 15.13 20.10 5.76
CA HIS A 42 14.34 19.81 6.94
C HIS A 42 13.00 19.23 6.49
N LEU A 43 12.67 18.04 6.99
CA LEU A 43 11.46 17.31 6.67
C LEU A 43 10.63 17.07 7.95
N SER A 44 9.35 17.38 7.90
CA SER A 44 8.38 17.05 8.94
C SER A 44 7.16 16.41 8.28
N HIS A 45 6.48 15.51 8.98
CA HIS A 45 5.26 14.90 8.49
C HIS A 45 4.25 14.70 9.62
N ARG A 46 2.98 14.57 9.24
CA ARG A 46 1.88 14.32 10.18
C ARG A 46 0.73 13.63 9.45
N LEU A 47 0.16 12.60 10.07
CA LEU A 47 -1.12 12.06 9.61
C LEU A 47 -2.27 12.85 10.23
N GLU A 48 -3.34 13.01 9.46
CA GLU A 48 -4.60 13.57 9.97
C GLU A 48 -5.08 12.80 11.21
N GLY A 49 -5.53 13.53 12.23
CA GLY A 49 -5.93 12.98 13.53
C GLY A 49 -4.80 12.78 14.55
N GLU A 50 -3.53 12.84 14.15
CA GLU A 50 -2.43 12.84 15.13
C GLU A 50 -2.39 14.16 15.90
N PRO A 51 -2.05 14.20 17.19
CA PRO A 51 -1.93 15.45 17.94
C PRO A 51 -0.89 16.37 17.30
N ALA A 52 -1.11 17.67 17.38
CA ALA A 52 -0.09 18.63 16.98
C ALA A 52 1.13 18.45 17.90
N PRO A 53 2.36 18.45 17.36
CA PRO A 53 3.54 18.43 18.20
C PRO A 53 3.52 19.62 19.17
N ALA A 54 3.99 19.40 20.40
CA ALA A 54 3.98 20.42 21.46
C ALA A 54 4.87 21.63 21.12
N ASP A 55 5.90 21.43 20.29
CA ASP A 55 6.79 22.48 19.75
C ASP A 55 6.59 22.66 18.23
N ARG A 56 7.38 23.56 17.60
CA ARG A 56 7.43 23.82 16.13
C ARG A 56 7.89 22.58 15.31
N GLY A 57 7.27 21.42 15.48
CA GLY A 57 7.53 20.16 14.78
C GLY A 57 8.91 19.57 15.08
N GLU A 58 8.97 18.27 15.33
CA GLU A 58 10.24 17.55 15.18
C GLU A 58 10.56 17.53 13.68
N TRP A 59 11.60 18.27 13.29
CA TRP A 59 12.12 18.27 11.92
C TRP A 59 13.27 17.27 11.85
N ALA A 60 13.12 16.26 11.00
CA ALA A 60 14.26 15.46 10.56
C ALA A 60 15.15 16.33 9.66
N ARG A 61 16.46 16.31 9.88
CA ARG A 61 17.43 17.17 9.18
C ARG A 61 18.38 16.31 8.37
N PHE A 62 18.58 16.68 7.11
CA PHE A 62 19.42 15.95 6.17
C PHE A 62 20.36 16.92 5.46
N ALA A 63 21.63 16.57 5.33
CA ALA A 63 22.61 17.32 4.55
C ALA A 63 22.97 16.52 3.28
N PRO A 64 22.23 16.71 2.15
CA PRO A 64 22.54 16.02 0.92
C PRO A 64 23.86 16.53 0.32
N ALA A 65 24.52 15.69 -0.48
CA ALA A 65 25.80 16.06 -1.11
C ALA A 65 25.67 17.25 -2.07
N SER A 66 24.48 17.44 -2.64
CA SER A 66 24.09 18.57 -3.47
C SER A 66 22.61 18.83 -3.25
N TRP A 67 22.20 20.09 -3.29
CA TRP A 67 20.80 20.48 -3.16
C TRP A 67 20.41 21.43 -4.29
N ASN A 68 19.56 20.94 -5.19
CA ASN A 68 19.03 21.68 -6.33
C ASN A 68 17.63 22.24 -6.07
N ARG A 69 17.18 22.25 -4.81
CA ARG A 69 15.83 22.65 -4.39
C ARG A 69 14.72 21.80 -5.00
N SER A 70 15.02 20.55 -5.34
CA SER A 70 14.06 19.63 -5.93
C SER A 70 13.89 18.40 -5.06
N LEU A 71 12.63 18.05 -4.77
CA LEU A 71 12.26 16.88 -3.99
C LEU A 71 11.27 16.04 -4.77
N THR A 72 11.57 14.76 -4.94
CA THR A 72 10.68 13.82 -5.62
C THR A 72 9.93 12.99 -4.62
N LEU A 73 8.60 12.94 -4.80
CA LEU A 73 7.73 12.05 -4.05
C LEU A 73 7.34 10.85 -4.92
N ARG A 74 7.72 9.66 -4.49
CA ARG A 74 7.34 8.41 -5.16
C ARG A 74 6.43 7.55 -4.30
N PRO A 75 5.36 6.97 -4.86
CA PRO A 75 4.55 5.98 -4.16
C PRO A 75 5.28 4.64 -4.12
N ALA A 76 5.09 3.90 -3.04
CA ALA A 76 5.52 2.51 -2.93
C ALA A 76 4.50 1.72 -2.10
N PHE A 77 4.43 0.41 -2.30
CA PHE A 77 3.68 -0.47 -1.39
C PHE A 77 4.37 -0.57 -0.03
N PRO A 78 3.62 -0.94 1.03
CA PRO A 78 4.18 -1.36 2.31
C PRO A 78 5.20 -2.48 2.13
N ASP A 79 6.15 -2.57 3.05
CA ASP A 79 7.26 -3.52 2.99
C ASP A 79 7.02 -4.82 3.75
N ARG A 80 5.78 -5.05 4.17
CA ARG A 80 5.32 -6.26 4.85
C ARG A 80 3.99 -6.72 4.28
N THR A 81 3.66 -7.98 4.52
CA THR A 81 2.32 -8.52 4.35
C THR A 81 1.31 -7.66 5.12
N VAL A 82 0.18 -7.36 4.47
CA VAL A 82 -0.92 -6.61 5.05
C VAL A 82 -2.10 -7.56 5.23
N ILE A 83 -2.53 -7.75 6.47
CA ILE A 83 -3.74 -8.50 6.81
C ILE A 83 -4.93 -7.56 6.61
N VAL A 84 -5.76 -7.89 5.63
CA VAL A 84 -6.97 -7.12 5.28
C VAL A 84 -8.22 -7.95 5.57
N ALA A 85 -9.31 -7.29 5.96
CA ALA A 85 -10.63 -7.92 6.01
C ALA A 85 -11.57 -7.32 4.94
N PRO A 86 -12.47 -8.14 4.36
CA PRO A 86 -13.57 -7.63 3.54
C PRO A 86 -14.50 -6.72 4.35
N ASP A 87 -15.04 -5.69 3.70
CA ASP A 87 -16.08 -4.84 4.29
C ASP A 87 -17.29 -5.70 4.70
N ASP A 88 -17.66 -6.64 3.83
CA ASP A 88 -18.66 -7.67 4.09
C ASP A 88 -18.01 -9.07 3.97
N PRO A 89 -17.71 -9.75 5.10
CA PRO A 89 -17.22 -11.12 5.07
C PRO A 89 -18.19 -12.03 4.33
N PHE A 90 -17.66 -12.97 3.55
CA PHE A 90 -18.49 -13.84 2.73
C PHE A 90 -17.92 -15.24 2.66
N ARG A 91 -18.79 -16.20 2.33
CA ARG A 91 -18.41 -17.58 2.09
C ARG A 91 -18.16 -17.81 0.60
N LEU A 92 -16.97 -18.25 0.26
CA LEU A 92 -16.62 -18.71 -1.09
C LEU A 92 -16.85 -20.22 -1.16
N LEU A 93 -17.95 -20.60 -1.82
CA LEU A 93 -18.36 -22.00 -1.92
C LEU A 93 -17.29 -22.87 -2.59
N GLU A 94 -17.33 -24.17 -2.31
CA GLU A 94 -16.52 -25.16 -3.01
C GLU A 94 -16.59 -24.96 -4.54
N GLY A 95 -15.42 -24.97 -5.18
CA GLY A 95 -15.28 -24.80 -6.63
C GLY A 95 -15.56 -23.38 -7.16
N ALA A 96 -16.04 -22.46 -6.32
CA ALA A 96 -16.40 -21.12 -6.74
C ALA A 96 -15.20 -20.18 -6.83
N GLU A 97 -15.41 -19.09 -7.56
CA GLU A 97 -14.44 -18.00 -7.69
C GLU A 97 -15.08 -16.65 -7.34
N ALA A 98 -14.26 -15.74 -6.83
CA ALA A 98 -14.69 -14.39 -6.48
C ALA A 98 -13.59 -13.37 -6.78
N ARG A 99 -14.01 -12.21 -7.30
CA ARG A 99 -13.14 -11.05 -7.45
C ARG A 99 -13.35 -10.10 -6.28
N VAL A 100 -12.24 -9.62 -5.73
CA VAL A 100 -12.16 -8.68 -4.60
C VAL A 100 -11.17 -7.57 -4.98
N TYR A 101 -11.42 -6.36 -4.52
CA TYR A 101 -10.55 -5.19 -4.70
C TYR A 101 -10.05 -4.75 -3.34
N VAL A 102 -8.74 -4.86 -3.12
CA VAL A 102 -8.08 -4.41 -1.89
C VAL A 102 -7.55 -3.00 -2.09
N ARG A 103 -7.91 -2.06 -1.21
CA ARG A 103 -7.37 -0.70 -1.21
C ARG A 103 -6.18 -0.63 -0.26
N LEU A 104 -4.96 -0.64 -0.79
CA LEU A 104 -3.78 -0.51 0.04
C LEU A 104 -3.33 0.95 0.16
N PRO A 105 -3.19 1.49 1.38
CA PRO A 105 -2.44 2.72 1.56
C PRO A 105 -0.99 2.57 1.13
N LEU A 106 -0.44 3.66 0.63
CA LEU A 106 0.90 3.71 0.06
C LEU A 106 1.90 4.23 1.08
N VAL A 107 3.18 4.10 0.74
CA VAL A 107 4.28 4.72 1.43
C VAL A 107 4.82 5.82 0.54
N ALA A 108 4.88 7.04 1.07
CA ALA A 108 5.52 8.17 0.45
C ALA A 108 7.04 8.07 0.60
N VAL A 109 7.73 7.80 -0.49
CA VAL A 109 9.19 7.80 -0.55
C VAL A 109 9.65 9.19 -0.95
N VAL A 110 10.32 9.87 -0.02
CA VAL A 110 10.82 11.24 -0.18
C VAL A 110 12.27 11.20 -0.60
N GLU A 111 12.57 11.80 -1.75
CA GLU A 111 13.90 11.71 -2.36
C GLU A 111 14.42 13.04 -2.89
N VAL A 112 15.74 13.12 -2.95
CA VAL A 112 16.48 14.25 -3.50
C VAL A 112 17.53 13.75 -4.48
N GLU A 113 18.13 14.67 -5.23
CA GLU A 113 19.25 14.34 -6.11
C GLU A 113 20.43 13.76 -5.29
N GLY A 114 21.00 12.66 -5.76
CA GLY A 114 22.21 12.05 -5.19
C GLY A 114 23.28 11.87 -6.26
N ARG A 115 24.52 11.59 -5.85
CA ARG A 115 25.69 11.58 -6.75
C ARG A 115 25.62 10.57 -7.89
N ALA A 116 25.05 9.38 -7.64
CA ALA A 116 24.96 8.30 -8.61
C ALA A 116 23.52 7.81 -8.83
N ALA A 117 22.68 7.94 -7.81
CA ALA A 117 21.26 7.63 -7.83
C ALA A 117 20.53 8.58 -6.84
N PRO A 118 19.20 8.75 -6.95
CA PRO A 118 18.44 9.53 -5.99
C PRO A 118 18.68 9.06 -4.55
N ALA A 119 18.82 10.02 -3.62
CA ALA A 119 18.99 9.73 -2.21
C ALA A 119 17.62 9.78 -1.51
N THR A 120 17.24 8.69 -0.85
CA THR A 120 16.01 8.63 -0.04
C THR A 120 16.25 9.30 1.32
N LEU A 121 15.46 10.34 1.61
CA LEU A 121 15.45 11.00 2.92
C LEU A 121 14.55 10.25 3.91
N ALA A 122 13.36 9.85 3.46
CA ALA A 122 12.38 9.19 4.32
C ALA A 122 11.44 8.27 3.53
N ARG A 123 10.86 7.31 4.26
CA ARG A 123 9.75 6.47 3.81
C ARG A 123 8.62 6.63 4.81
N ILE A 124 7.56 7.31 4.41
CA ILE A 124 6.50 7.76 5.33
C ILE A 124 5.20 7.06 4.92
N PRO A 125 4.65 6.16 5.74
CA PRO A 125 3.34 5.57 5.48
C PRO A 125 2.27 6.66 5.35
N THR A 126 1.39 6.56 4.34
CA THR A 126 0.24 7.46 4.21
C THR A 126 -0.91 7.06 5.12
N TYR A 127 -0.74 6.02 5.93
CA TYR A 127 -1.71 5.51 6.89
C TYR A 127 -0.97 4.89 8.08
N ARG A 128 -1.58 4.96 9.27
CA ARG A 128 -1.02 4.35 10.49
C ARG A 128 -1.40 2.87 10.55
N TYR A 129 -0.50 2.01 10.09
CA TYR A 129 -0.65 0.57 10.27
C TYR A 129 -0.47 0.16 11.73
N SER A 130 -1.24 -0.83 12.16
CA SER A 130 -0.99 -1.54 13.42
C SER A 130 -0.17 -2.79 13.13
N ASP A 131 0.83 -3.09 13.94
CA ASP A 131 1.54 -4.36 13.85
C ASP A 131 0.61 -5.52 14.28
N THR A 132 0.72 -6.65 13.58
CA THR A 132 0.00 -7.88 13.90
C THR A 132 0.86 -9.10 13.59
N TRP A 133 0.56 -10.22 14.24
CA TRP A 133 1.25 -11.48 14.00
C TRP A 133 0.35 -12.43 13.21
N TRP A 134 0.80 -12.88 12.05
CA TRP A 134 0.05 -13.83 11.22
C TRP A 134 0.67 -15.22 11.30
N GLY A 135 -0.13 -16.21 11.73
CA GLY A 135 0.33 -17.58 11.98
C GLY A 135 0.26 -17.96 13.46
N VAL A 136 0.86 -19.09 13.82
CA VAL A 136 0.97 -19.49 15.24
C VAL A 136 2.12 -18.74 15.89
N HIS A 137 2.13 -18.61 17.22
CA HIS A 137 3.10 -17.78 17.94
C HIS A 137 4.57 -18.14 17.62
N THR A 138 4.87 -19.42 17.37
CA THR A 138 6.22 -19.91 17.07
C THR A 138 6.57 -19.92 15.58
N GLU A 139 5.55 -19.88 14.72
CA GLU A 139 5.68 -20.02 13.27
C GLU A 139 4.69 -19.07 12.60
N GLY A 140 5.11 -17.82 12.51
CA GLY A 140 4.34 -16.75 11.90
C GLY A 140 5.25 -15.64 11.40
N GLU A 141 4.61 -14.56 10.96
CA GLU A 141 5.28 -13.41 10.39
C GLU A 141 4.70 -12.12 10.97
N LEU A 142 5.57 -11.13 11.14
CA LEU A 142 5.16 -9.78 11.49
C LEU A 142 4.53 -9.12 10.26
N CYS A 143 3.27 -8.73 10.41
CA CYS A 143 2.44 -8.13 9.37
C CYS A 143 1.90 -6.77 9.83
N TYR A 144 1.31 -6.04 8.89
CA TYR A 144 0.43 -4.93 9.19
C TYR A 144 -1.02 -5.39 9.24
N TRP A 145 -1.81 -4.88 10.19
CA TRP A 145 -3.26 -5.03 10.22
C TRP A 145 -3.92 -3.81 9.60
N LEU A 146 -4.90 -4.07 8.74
CA LEU A 146 -5.67 -3.05 8.04
C LEU A 146 -7.16 -3.47 8.03
N PRO A 147 -8.00 -2.90 8.91
CA PRO A 147 -9.29 -3.50 9.26
C PRO A 147 -10.34 -3.54 8.15
N THR A 148 -10.41 -2.59 7.21
CA THR A 148 -11.56 -2.47 6.28
C THR A 148 -11.15 -1.94 4.91
N HIS A 149 -10.72 -2.80 3.99
CA HIS A 149 -10.23 -2.32 2.68
C HIS A 149 -10.47 -3.27 1.51
N ALA A 150 -11.23 -4.35 1.69
CA ALA A 150 -11.50 -5.32 0.62
C ALA A 150 -12.99 -5.31 0.22
N ARG A 151 -13.27 -5.05 -1.06
CA ARG A 151 -14.63 -4.90 -1.59
C ARG A 151 -14.89 -5.82 -2.78
N ARG A 152 -16.15 -6.24 -2.97
CA ARG A 152 -16.54 -7.09 -4.12
C ARG A 152 -16.77 -6.32 -5.41
N GLU A 153 -16.98 -5.02 -5.33
CA GLU A 153 -17.32 -4.17 -6.47
C GLU A 153 -16.26 -3.09 -6.70
N MET A 154 -15.89 -2.89 -7.96
CA MET A 154 -15.06 -1.76 -8.37
C MET A 154 -15.95 -0.55 -8.55
N ARG A 155 -15.69 0.51 -7.79
CA ARG A 155 -16.40 1.78 -7.89
C ARG A 155 -15.40 2.94 -7.99
N PRO A 156 -15.76 4.08 -8.61
CA PRO A 156 -14.84 5.21 -8.76
C PRO A 156 -14.29 5.76 -7.43
N GLU A 157 -15.05 5.64 -6.34
CA GLU A 157 -14.68 6.14 -5.02
C GLU A 157 -13.58 5.32 -4.35
N LEU A 158 -13.16 4.21 -4.95
CA LEU A 158 -12.03 3.43 -4.46
C LEU A 158 -10.70 4.15 -4.64
N PHE A 159 -10.61 5.08 -5.58
CA PHE A 159 -9.38 5.80 -5.91
C PHE A 159 -9.22 7.06 -5.06
N GLU A 160 -8.11 7.11 -4.33
CA GLU A 160 -7.61 8.30 -3.65
C GLU A 160 -6.10 8.36 -3.86
N ASP A 161 -5.50 9.55 -3.84
CA ASP A 161 -4.07 9.70 -4.17
C ASP A 161 -3.16 8.85 -3.28
N HIS A 162 -3.60 8.55 -2.06
CA HIS A 162 -2.83 7.79 -1.08
C HIS A 162 -3.06 6.27 -1.12
N LEU A 163 -3.92 5.79 -2.02
CA LEU A 163 -4.34 4.39 -2.12
C LEU A 163 -4.04 3.81 -3.50
N ALA A 164 -3.65 2.54 -3.53
CA ALA A 164 -3.68 1.73 -4.74
C ALA A 164 -4.82 0.70 -4.67
N VAL A 165 -5.57 0.58 -5.77
CA VAL A 165 -6.59 -0.46 -5.92
C VAL A 165 -5.91 -1.73 -6.44
N CYS A 166 -6.04 -2.81 -5.68
CA CYS A 166 -5.34 -4.06 -5.92
C CYS A 166 -6.33 -5.19 -6.21
N PRO A 167 -6.50 -5.61 -7.48
CA PRO A 167 -7.41 -6.69 -7.83
C PRO A 167 -6.90 -8.04 -7.31
N LEU A 168 -7.82 -8.79 -6.72
CA LEU A 168 -7.58 -10.08 -6.11
C LEU A 168 -8.61 -11.08 -6.63
N GLN A 169 -8.14 -12.08 -7.39
CA GLN A 169 -8.95 -13.20 -7.85
C GLN A 169 -8.80 -14.36 -6.87
N LEU A 170 -9.89 -14.72 -6.20
CA LEU A 170 -9.98 -15.84 -5.26
C LEU A 170 -10.62 -17.04 -5.94
N MET A 171 -10.02 -18.22 -5.77
CA MET A 171 -10.49 -19.48 -6.35
C MET A 171 -10.48 -20.54 -5.25
N ASN A 172 -11.65 -21.05 -4.85
CA ASN A 172 -11.73 -22.16 -3.92
C ASN A 172 -11.57 -23.48 -4.67
N ARG A 173 -10.44 -24.14 -4.45
CA ARG A 173 -10.08 -25.44 -5.05
C ARG A 173 -9.97 -26.53 -3.97
N SER A 174 -10.61 -26.31 -2.83
CA SER A 174 -10.73 -27.28 -1.73
C SER A 174 -12.08 -28.00 -1.79
N GLU A 175 -12.25 -29.06 -0.99
CA GLU A 175 -13.50 -29.85 -0.86
C GLU A 175 -14.46 -29.27 0.19
N SER A 176 -14.31 -28.00 0.52
CA SER A 176 -15.12 -27.33 1.55
C SER A 176 -15.27 -25.85 1.25
N ASP A 177 -16.34 -25.25 1.77
CA ASP A 177 -16.53 -23.81 1.70
C ASP A 177 -15.43 -23.05 2.48
N LEU A 178 -15.02 -21.91 1.94
CA LEU A 178 -14.05 -21.01 2.54
C LEU A 178 -14.75 -19.76 3.09
N ASP A 179 -14.68 -19.54 4.40
CA ASP A 179 -15.07 -18.27 5.00
C ASP A 179 -13.96 -17.23 4.78
N VAL A 180 -14.26 -16.19 3.98
CA VAL A 180 -13.35 -15.10 3.65
C VAL A 180 -13.53 -13.98 4.67
N GLU A 181 -12.81 -14.08 5.79
CA GLU A 181 -12.85 -13.09 6.87
C GLU A 181 -11.59 -12.23 6.94
N LYS A 182 -10.42 -12.85 6.75
CA LYS A 182 -9.11 -12.20 6.77
C LYS A 182 -8.22 -12.76 5.67
N ILE A 183 -7.50 -11.86 5.01
CA ILE A 183 -6.64 -12.16 3.87
C ILE A 183 -5.25 -11.62 4.18
N ALA A 184 -4.26 -12.50 4.20
CA ALA A 184 -2.84 -12.12 4.23
C ALA A 184 -2.39 -11.69 2.84
N PHE A 185 -2.47 -10.39 2.58
CA PHE A 185 -2.21 -9.79 1.28
C PHE A 185 -0.74 -9.39 1.13
N ARG A 186 -0.07 -9.96 0.13
CA ARG A 186 1.39 -9.92 -0.03
C ARG A 186 1.85 -8.71 -0.84
N ALA A 187 1.86 -7.54 -0.19
CA ALA A 187 2.15 -6.28 -0.85
C ALA A 187 3.57 -6.20 -1.48
N THR A 188 4.56 -6.93 -0.94
CA THR A 188 5.95 -6.91 -1.41
C THR A 188 6.15 -7.50 -2.82
N PHE A 189 5.21 -8.34 -3.27
CA PHE A 189 5.24 -8.96 -4.61
C PHE A 189 4.47 -8.18 -5.67
N LEU A 190 3.83 -7.06 -5.30
CA LEU A 190 2.99 -6.28 -6.22
C LEU A 190 3.81 -5.28 -7.02
N SER A 191 3.47 -5.15 -8.30
CA SER A 191 3.90 -4.02 -9.13
C SER A 191 2.90 -2.89 -9.01
N LEU A 192 3.34 -1.64 -9.08
CA LEU A 192 2.46 -0.47 -9.04
C LEU A 192 2.33 0.13 -10.45
N TYR A 193 1.09 0.36 -10.88
CA TYR A 193 0.73 0.97 -12.16
C TYR A 193 -0.09 2.24 -11.98
N ARG A 194 -0.10 3.10 -13.00
CA ARG A 194 -0.83 4.38 -12.98
C ARG A 194 -1.53 4.68 -14.29
N LYS A 195 -2.77 5.16 -14.19
CA LYS A 195 -3.48 5.85 -15.27
C LYS A 195 -4.04 7.17 -14.74
N GLY A 196 -3.48 8.29 -15.19
CA GLY A 196 -3.81 9.61 -14.63
C GLY A 196 -3.47 9.65 -13.13
N ARG A 197 -4.49 9.84 -12.28
CA ARG A 197 -4.35 9.81 -10.80
C ARG A 197 -4.65 8.44 -10.17
N ARG A 198 -5.17 7.50 -10.96
CA ARG A 198 -5.55 6.17 -10.45
C ARG A 198 -4.32 5.29 -10.34
N LEU A 199 -4.12 4.73 -9.14
CA LEU A 199 -3.04 3.81 -8.84
C LEU A 199 -3.60 2.41 -8.68
N TRP A 200 -2.90 1.46 -9.28
CA TRP A 200 -3.31 0.07 -9.39
C TRP A 200 -2.17 -0.88 -9.04
N SER A 201 -2.47 -2.06 -8.51
CA SER A 201 -1.53 -3.18 -8.58
C SER A 201 -1.78 -4.04 -9.83
N ASP A 202 -0.85 -4.94 -10.14
CA ASP A 202 -1.20 -6.13 -10.91
C ASP A 202 -2.17 -7.03 -10.15
N GLU A 203 -2.87 -7.90 -10.89
CA GLU A 203 -3.82 -8.85 -10.29
C GLU A 203 -3.08 -9.94 -9.51
N THR A 204 -3.50 -10.14 -8.25
CA THR A 204 -3.11 -11.30 -7.44
C THR A 204 -4.12 -12.42 -7.64
N ARG A 205 -3.65 -13.63 -7.94
CA ARG A 205 -4.49 -14.84 -8.05
C ARG A 205 -4.21 -15.78 -6.89
N VAL A 206 -5.23 -16.12 -6.13
CA VAL A 206 -5.15 -17.02 -4.98
C VAL A 206 -5.98 -18.25 -5.24
N ARG A 207 -5.33 -19.42 -5.25
CA ARG A 207 -6.02 -20.72 -5.27
C ARG A 207 -5.92 -21.36 -3.90
N TYR A 208 -7.03 -21.38 -3.18
CA TYR A 208 -7.14 -22.02 -1.88
C TYR A 208 -7.34 -23.52 -2.04
N ARG A 209 -6.58 -24.35 -1.32
CA ARG A 209 -6.60 -25.83 -1.42
C ARG A 209 -6.96 -26.50 -0.08
N GLY A 210 -7.56 -25.77 0.84
CA GLY A 210 -7.87 -26.26 2.18
C GLY A 210 -6.81 -25.86 3.20
N GLU A 211 -7.11 -26.09 4.48
CA GLU A 211 -6.29 -25.62 5.61
C GLU A 211 -4.90 -26.28 5.65
N ALA A 212 -4.83 -27.58 5.38
CA ALA A 212 -3.57 -28.34 5.39
C ALA A 212 -2.62 -27.94 4.25
N GLU A 213 -3.16 -27.69 3.05
CA GLU A 213 -2.36 -27.33 1.88
C GLU A 213 -2.11 -25.83 1.74
N GLY A 214 -2.96 -24.99 2.35
CA GLY A 214 -2.89 -23.54 2.28
C GLY A 214 -3.36 -22.99 0.93
N SER A 215 -2.61 -22.03 0.38
CA SER A 215 -2.93 -21.36 -0.87
C SER A 215 -1.72 -21.25 -1.77
N SER A 216 -1.93 -21.38 -3.08
CA SER A 216 -0.93 -21.02 -4.10
C SER A 216 -1.25 -19.65 -4.66
N LEU A 217 -0.24 -18.78 -4.76
CA LEU A 217 -0.35 -17.42 -5.25
C LEU A 217 0.43 -17.24 -6.55
N ASP A 218 -0.14 -16.46 -7.46
CA ASP A 218 0.52 -15.97 -8.68
C ASP A 218 0.19 -14.48 -8.88
N MET A 219 1.15 -13.69 -9.35
CA MET A 219 0.92 -12.31 -9.80
C MET A 219 0.83 -12.29 -11.32
N ALA A 220 -0.10 -11.51 -11.86
CA ALA A 220 -0.27 -11.40 -13.30
C ALA A 220 0.95 -10.75 -14.00
N GLY A 221 1.69 -9.87 -13.30
CA GLY A 221 2.91 -9.26 -13.83
C GLY A 221 2.67 -8.24 -14.95
N GLY A 222 1.48 -7.63 -14.97
CA GLY A 222 1.08 -6.58 -15.93
C GLY A 222 -0.04 -5.71 -15.35
N PRO A 223 -0.43 -4.63 -16.04
CA PRO A 223 -1.54 -3.81 -15.60
C PRO A 223 -2.82 -4.65 -15.44
N PRO A 224 -3.72 -4.27 -14.51
CA PRO A 224 -4.93 -5.03 -14.26
C PRO A 224 -5.88 -4.97 -15.48
N GLY A 225 -6.74 -5.99 -15.63
CA GLY A 225 -7.68 -6.05 -16.75
C GLY A 225 -8.68 -4.89 -16.79
N GLU A 226 -8.93 -4.25 -15.66
CA GLU A 226 -9.76 -3.05 -15.50
C GLU A 226 -9.14 -1.80 -16.12
N GLU A 227 -7.81 -1.74 -16.23
CA GLU A 227 -7.08 -0.57 -16.72
C GLU A 227 -5.84 -1.03 -17.50
N PRO A 228 -6.01 -1.66 -18.66
CA PRO A 228 -4.92 -2.30 -19.41
C PRO A 228 -3.87 -1.31 -19.93
N ASP A 229 -4.23 -0.03 -20.06
CA ASP A 229 -3.34 1.05 -20.50
C ASP A 229 -2.63 1.76 -19.33
N ALA A 230 -2.65 1.19 -18.12
CA ALA A 230 -1.93 1.73 -16.99
C ALA A 230 -0.42 1.51 -17.15
N GLU A 231 0.36 2.56 -16.87
CA GLU A 231 1.82 2.55 -17.01
C GLU A 231 2.49 2.07 -15.72
N LEU A 232 3.57 1.30 -15.85
CA LEU A 232 4.35 0.84 -14.70
C LEU A 232 5.00 2.04 -13.98
N VAL A 233 4.73 2.18 -12.68
CA VAL A 233 5.35 3.15 -11.78
C VAL A 233 6.53 2.53 -11.05
N LEU A 234 6.33 1.31 -10.51
CA LEU A 234 7.34 0.61 -9.73
C LEU A 234 7.23 -0.91 -9.97
N PRO A 235 8.33 -1.62 -10.26
CA PRO A 235 8.36 -3.08 -10.25
C PRO A 235 8.18 -3.62 -8.82
N PRO A 236 7.92 -4.93 -8.64
CA PRO A 236 7.72 -5.49 -7.32
C PRO A 236 9.01 -5.43 -6.50
N ARG A 237 8.87 -5.23 -5.19
CA ARG A 237 10.01 -5.16 -4.27
C ARG A 237 10.74 -6.50 -4.19
N GLU A 238 9.97 -7.59 -4.21
CA GLU A 238 10.46 -8.95 -4.22
C GLU A 238 9.94 -9.70 -5.44
N ARG A 239 10.75 -10.62 -5.96
CA ARG A 239 10.32 -11.51 -7.04
C ARG A 239 9.64 -12.73 -6.44
N MET A 240 8.38 -12.93 -6.78
CA MET A 240 7.67 -14.14 -6.39
C MET A 240 8.05 -15.30 -7.30
N ALA A 241 8.37 -16.45 -6.71
CA ALA A 241 8.51 -17.69 -7.46
C ALA A 241 7.12 -18.15 -7.96
N ARG A 242 7.06 -18.77 -9.15
CA ARG A 242 5.79 -19.32 -9.68
C ARG A 242 5.21 -20.36 -8.72
N GLY A 243 3.90 -20.28 -8.46
CA GLY A 243 3.21 -21.20 -7.56
C GLY A 243 3.63 -21.08 -6.09
N PHE A 244 4.05 -19.88 -5.65
CA PHE A 244 4.41 -19.60 -4.27
C PHE A 244 3.31 -20.05 -3.30
N ARG A 245 3.66 -20.91 -2.34
CA ARG A 245 2.72 -21.45 -1.36
C ARG A 245 2.80 -20.65 -0.06
N SER A 246 1.64 -20.25 0.45
CA SER A 246 1.54 -19.61 1.77
C SER A 246 0.14 -19.79 2.38
N ARG A 247 0.01 -19.44 3.66
CA ARG A 247 -1.30 -19.33 4.32
C ARG A 247 -1.88 -17.94 4.05
N THR A 248 -2.82 -17.85 3.12
CA THR A 248 -3.53 -16.60 2.78
C THR A 248 -4.73 -16.34 3.69
N PHE A 249 -5.41 -17.39 4.12
CA PHE A 249 -6.58 -17.28 5.00
C PHE A 249 -6.29 -17.93 6.35
N ALA A 250 -6.80 -17.33 7.42
CA ALA A 250 -6.81 -17.95 8.74
C ALA A 250 -8.25 -18.30 9.11
N ARG A 251 -8.45 -19.49 9.67
CA ARG A 251 -9.68 -19.78 10.41
C ARG A 251 -9.57 -19.15 11.78
N ILE A 252 -10.50 -18.24 12.10
CA ILE A 252 -10.85 -18.00 13.49
C ILE A 252 -11.74 -19.17 13.87
N ARG A 253 -11.34 -19.98 14.86
CA ARG A 253 -12.25 -20.93 15.49
C ARG A 253 -13.33 -20.13 16.21
N SER A 254 -14.39 -19.75 15.52
CA SER A 254 -15.58 -19.21 16.16
C SER A 254 -16.17 -20.32 17.04
N LEU A 255 -16.18 -20.10 18.35
CA LEU A 255 -17.12 -20.80 19.23
C LEU A 255 -18.51 -20.38 18.75
N HIS A 256 -19.20 -21.24 18.01
CA HIS A 256 -20.58 -21.02 17.59
C HIS A 256 -21.45 -20.67 18.81
N PRO A 257 -22.34 -19.66 18.72
CA PRO A 257 -23.51 -19.63 19.56
C PRO A 257 -24.76 -19.52 18.70
N TRP A 258 -25.04 -20.49 17.82
CA TRP A 258 -26.36 -20.59 17.19
C TRP A 258 -26.70 -22.07 16.93
N THR A 259 -27.25 -22.71 17.97
CA THR A 259 -28.31 -23.73 17.89
C THR A 259 -29.58 -23.08 18.38
#